data_AF-X0U9A1-F1
#
_entry.id   AF-X0U9A1-F1
#
_cell.length_a   1.000
_cell.length_b   1.000
_cell.length_c   1.000
_cell.angle_alpha   90.00
_cell.angle_beta   90.00
_cell.angle_gamma   90.00
#
_symmetry.space_group_name_H-M   'P 1'
#
loop_
_entity.id
_entity.type
_entity.pdbx_description
1 polymer ?
#
loop_
_entity_poly.entity_id
_entity_poly.type
_entity_poly.pdbx_seq_one_letter_code
_entity_poly.pdbx_strand_id
1 'polypeptide(L)'
;YYKILHRLIAQTVVAAVINKINISRNIIHIIVYSNNSKKKSCNCSGSRCKYNQKQKHSKDKINLKLITKNFVALGFKAKMVINTSTKLPLEVILTPKE
;
A
#
# COMPACT_ATOMS: atom_id res chain seq x y z
N TYR A 1 2.59 -20.63 1.97
CA TYR A 1 3.28 -19.73 1.02
C TYR A 1 2.84 -18.26 1.14
N TYR A 2 1.68 -17.85 0.60
CA TYR A 2 1.30 -16.42 0.48
C TYR A 2 1.24 -15.64 1.80
N LYS A 3 0.91 -16.29 2.92
CA LYS A 3 0.92 -15.64 4.25
C LYS A 3 2.31 -15.09 4.61
N ILE A 4 3.38 -15.85 4.29
CA ILE A 4 4.77 -15.44 4.53
C ILE A 4 5.17 -14.36 3.54
N LEU A 5 4.82 -14.53 2.25
CA LEU A 5 5.07 -13.53 1.22
C LEU A 5 4.48 -12.16 1.59
N HIS A 6 3.22 -12.11 2.03
CA HIS A 6 2.58 -10.85 2.44
C HIS A 6 3.28 -10.20 3.64
N ARG A 7 3.80 -10.99 4.57
CA ARG A 7 4.56 -10.50 5.72
C ARG A 7 5.91 -9.90 5.29
N LEU A 8 6.63 -10.57 4.39
CA LEU A 8 7.89 -10.10 3.82
C LEU A 8 7.69 -8.79 3.04
N ILE A 9 6.68 -8.74 2.17
CA ILE A 9 6.33 -7.52 1.43
C ILE A 9 6.03 -6.37 2.40
N ALA A 10 5.25 -6.61 3.46
CA ALA A 10 4.94 -5.56 4.44
C ALA A 10 6.21 -5.03 5.12
N GLN A 11 7.14 -5.92 5.51
CA GLN A 11 8.42 -5.52 6.10
C GLN A 11 9.28 -4.72 5.11
N THR A 12 9.42 -5.18 3.87
CA THR A 12 10.22 -4.51 2.84
C THR A 12 9.65 -3.14 2.49
N VAL A 13 8.33 -3.02 2.36
CA VAL A 13 7.67 -1.73 2.07
C VAL A 13 7.91 -0.72 3.20
N VAL A 14 7.79 -1.15 4.46
CA VAL A 14 8.08 -0.26 5.59
C VAL A 14 9.57 0.12 5.61
N ALA A 15 10.47 -0.85 5.42
CA ALA A 15 11.91 -0.58 5.37
C ALA A 15 12.27 0.40 4.24
N ALA A 16 11.67 0.26 3.06
CA ALA A 16 11.86 1.17 1.94
C ALA A 16 11.41 2.59 2.27
N VAL A 17 10.27 2.75 2.94
CA VAL A 17 9.78 4.07 3.36
C VAL A 17 10.70 4.72 4.39
N ILE A 18 11.19 3.97 5.37
CA ILE A 18 12.16 4.46 6.37
C ILE A 18 13.45 4.91 5.69
N ASN A 19 13.98 4.10 4.78
CA ASN A 19 15.24 4.37 4.07
C ASN A 19 15.06 5.29 2.85
N LYS A 20 13.87 5.87 2.63
CA LYS A 20 13.55 6.72 1.48
C LYS A 20 13.84 6.08 0.11
N ILE A 21 13.75 4.76 0.02
CA ILE A 21 13.93 4.00 -1.22
C ILE A 21 12.68 4.20 -2.10
N ASN A 22 12.90 4.60 -3.34
CA ASN A 22 11.82 4.84 -4.29
C ASN A 22 11.29 3.52 -4.85
N ILE A 23 10.05 3.14 -4.51
CA ILE A 23 9.35 2.00 -5.09
C ILE A 23 8.38 2.51 -6.16
N SER A 24 8.54 2.02 -7.39
CA SER A 24 7.64 2.35 -8.49
C SER A 24 6.18 2.02 -8.16
N ARG A 25 5.31 3.01 -8.34
CA ARG A 25 3.85 2.86 -8.18
C ARG A 25 3.26 1.75 -9.05
N ASN A 26 3.87 1.43 -10.19
CA ASN A 26 3.37 0.39 -11.09
C ASN A 26 3.44 -1.01 -10.43
N ILE A 27 4.32 -1.19 -9.44
CA ILE A 27 4.45 -2.44 -8.69
C ILE A 27 3.45 -2.45 -7.54
N ILE A 28 3.45 -1.40 -6.72
CA ILE A 28 2.62 -1.30 -5.53
C ILE A 28 2.37 0.17 -5.20
N HIS A 29 1.12 0.53 -4.88
CA HIS A 29 0.81 1.87 -4.40
C HIS A 29 1.10 1.98 -2.90
N ILE A 30 1.90 2.97 -2.50
CA ILE A 30 2.25 3.17 -1.09
C ILE A 30 1.75 4.55 -0.66
N ILE A 31 1.01 4.58 0.43
CA ILE A 31 0.53 5.81 1.08
C ILE A 31 1.03 5.81 2.51
N VAL A 32 1.67 6.90 2.93
CA VAL A 32 2.12 7.08 4.31
C VAL A 32 1.30 8.17 4.97
N TYR A 33 0.66 7.84 6.08
CA TYR A 33 -0.07 8.75 6.95
C TYR A 33 0.77 9.12 8.17
N SER A 34 0.47 10.27 8.76
CA SER A 34 0.92 10.66 10.10
C SER A 34 -0.03 10.09 11.17
N ASN A 35 0.36 10.17 12.43
CA ASN A 35 -0.47 9.76 13.57
C ASN A 35 -1.81 10.49 13.59
N ASN A 36 -1.84 11.75 13.16
CA ASN A 36 -3.05 12.57 13.09
C ASN A 36 -3.90 12.26 11.84
N SER A 37 -3.71 11.09 11.21
CA SER A 37 -4.41 10.66 10.00
C SER A 37 -4.27 11.61 8.80
N LYS A 38 -3.32 12.55 8.82
CA LYS A 38 -2.98 13.38 7.66
C LYS A 38 -2.01 12.64 6.75
N LYS A 39 -2.29 12.61 5.45
CA LYS A 39 -1.41 12.02 4.45
C LYS A 39 -0.07 12.78 4.42
N LYS A 40 1.03 12.09 4.70
CA LYS A 40 2.40 12.65 4.66
C LYS A 40 3.03 12.49 3.28
N SER A 41 2.98 11.29 2.72
CA SER A 41 3.63 11.01 1.45
C SER A 41 2.93 9.89 0.69
N CYS A 42 3.30 9.76 -0.57
CA CYS A 42 2.80 8.73 -1.46
C CYS A 42 3.81 8.54 -2.60
N ASN A 43 3.99 7.31 -3.06
CA ASN A 43 4.92 7.01 -4.15
C ASN A 43 4.38 7.37 -5.55
N CYS A 44 3.28 8.12 -5.62
CA CYS A 44 2.81 8.69 -6.87
C CYS A 44 3.70 9.86 -7.29
N SER A 45 4.13 9.88 -8.55
CA SER A 45 4.67 11.09 -9.17
C SER A 45 3.58 12.18 -9.24
N GLY A 46 3.84 13.34 -8.63
CA GLY A 46 3.01 14.55 -8.72
C GLY A 46 2.26 14.96 -7.44
N SER A 47 1.76 16.19 -7.43
CA SER A 47 1.10 16.83 -6.28
C SER A 47 -0.26 16.22 -5.89
N ARG A 48 -0.90 15.45 -6.78
CA ARG A 48 -2.19 14.79 -6.53
C ARG A 48 -2.10 13.30 -6.84
N CYS A 49 -2.32 12.46 -5.82
CA CYS A 49 -2.38 11.01 -5.99
C CYS A 49 -3.60 10.62 -6.84
N LYS A 50 -3.36 10.29 -8.11
CA LYS A 50 -4.40 9.83 -9.04
C LYS A 50 -4.83 8.38 -8.83
N TYR A 51 -4.33 7.66 -7.81
CA TYR A 51 -4.68 6.25 -7.57
C TYR A 51 -6.14 6.08 -7.19
N ASN A 52 -6.63 6.94 -6.30
CA ASN A 52 -8.04 6.98 -5.92
C ASN A 52 -8.95 7.42 -7.09
N GLN A 53 -8.43 8.25 -8.01
CA GLN A 53 -9.18 8.67 -9.20
C GLN A 53 -9.30 7.55 -10.25
N LYS A 54 -8.23 6.77 -10.49
CA LYS A 54 -8.28 5.65 -11.44
C LYS A 54 -9.22 4.53 -10.99
N GLN A 55 -9.29 4.23 -9.68
CA GLN A 55 -10.29 3.29 -9.16
C GLN A 55 -11.74 3.82 -9.27
N LYS A 56 -11.96 5.13 -9.13
CA LYS A 56 -13.29 5.75 -9.27
C LYS A 56 -13.79 5.86 -10.71
N HIS A 57 -12.90 6.04 -11.69
CA HIS A 57 -13.26 6.22 -13.10
C HIS A 57 -13.28 4.93 -13.93
N SER A 58 -12.67 3.84 -13.44
CA SER A 58 -12.82 2.52 -14.06
C SER A 58 -14.22 1.97 -13.75
N LYS A 59 -15.24 2.49 -14.44
CA LYS A 59 -16.59 1.91 -14.50
C LYS A 59 -16.60 0.52 -15.14
N ASP A 60 -15.52 0.12 -15.79
CA ASP A 60 -15.22 -1.28 -16.09
C ASP A 60 -14.74 -1.98 -14.80
N LYS A 61 -15.71 -2.30 -13.94
CA LYS A 61 -15.54 -3.25 -12.85
C LYS A 61 -15.31 -4.63 -13.46
N ILE A 62 -14.07 -4.93 -13.83
CA ILE A 62 -13.56 -6.27 -13.56
C ILE A 62 -13.84 -6.46 -12.06
N ASN A 63 -14.67 -7.45 -11.70
CA ASN A 63 -14.97 -7.81 -10.31
C ASN A 63 -13.68 -8.26 -9.60
N LEU A 64 -12.81 -7.30 -9.31
CA LEU A 64 -11.56 -7.49 -8.60
C LEU A 64 -11.95 -7.80 -7.16
N LYS A 65 -11.96 -9.10 -6.83
CA LYS A 65 -12.12 -9.56 -5.46
C LYS A 65 -10.89 -9.09 -4.68
N LEU A 66 -11.08 -8.10 -3.81
CA LEU A 66 -10.01 -7.53 -2.97
C LEU A 66 -10.15 -8.03 -1.53
N ILE A 67 -9.03 -8.28 -0.87
CA ILE A 67 -8.98 -8.49 0.59
C ILE A 67 -8.02 -7.50 1.21
N THR A 68 -8.28 -7.18 2.48
CA THR A 68 -7.38 -6.35 3.28
C THR A 68 -6.72 -7.19 4.36
N LYS A 69 -5.41 -7.02 4.55
CA LYS A 69 -4.65 -7.60 5.65
C LYS A 69 -3.86 -6.52 6.38
N ASN A 70 -3.83 -6.61 7.71
CA ASN A 70 -3.07 -5.70 8.55
C ASN A 70 -1.79 -6.39 9.03
N PHE A 71 -0.68 -5.68 8.93
CA PHE A 71 0.63 -6.09 9.42
C PHE A 71 1.20 -5.03 10.33
N VAL A 72 2.14 -5.44 11.18
CA VAL A 72 2.96 -4.52 11.96
C VAL A 72 4.42 -4.84 11.67
N ALA A 73 5.19 -3.83 11.28
CA ALA A 73 6.61 -3.95 11.00
C ALA A 73 7.32 -2.63 11.29
N LEU A 74 8.51 -2.69 11.91
CA LEU A 74 9.42 -1.55 12.11
C LEU A 74 8.74 -0.27 12.65
N GLY A 75 7.83 -0.41 13.61
CA GLY A 75 7.10 0.74 14.18
C GLY A 75 5.97 1.30 13.33
N PHE A 76 5.53 0.60 12.28
CA PHE A 76 4.37 0.98 11.45
C PHE A 76 3.29 -0.11 11.44
N LYS A 77 2.03 0.33 11.41
CA LYS A 77 0.87 -0.45 10.98
C LYS A 77 0.79 -0.37 9.45
N ALA A 78 0.86 -1.51 8.77
CA ALA A 78 0.77 -1.63 7.32
C ALA A 78 -0.54 -2.34 6.92
N LYS A 79 -1.50 -1.57 6.42
CA LYS A 79 -2.76 -2.08 5.86
C LYS A 79 -2.58 -2.35 4.37
N MET A 80 -2.56 -3.62 4.00
CA MET A 80 -2.29 -4.10 2.65
C MET A 80 -3.59 -4.53 1.96
N VAL A 81 -3.88 -3.94 0.80
CA VAL A 81 -4.99 -4.30 -0.09
C VAL A 81 -4.45 -5.24 -1.16
N ILE A 82 -5.02 -6.44 -1.24
CA ILE A 82 -4.52 -7.56 -2.04
C ILE A 82 -5.57 -7.96 -3.06
N ASN A 83 -5.15 -8.14 -4.31
CA ASN A 83 -5.96 -8.77 -5.34
C ASN A 83 -6.03 -10.29 -5.05
N THR A 84 -7.21 -10.83 -4.82
CA THR A 84 -7.36 -12.25 -4.44
C THR A 84 -7.09 -13.21 -5.60
N SER A 85 -7.17 -12.76 -6.85
CA SER A 85 -6.86 -13.57 -8.04
C SER A 85 -5.35 -13.75 -8.18
N THR A 86 -4.58 -12.66 -8.09
CA THR A 86 -3.10 -12.71 -8.23
C THR A 86 -2.37 -12.96 -6.92
N LYS A 87 -3.07 -12.80 -5.78
CA LYS A 87 -2.50 -12.78 -4.41
C LYS A 87 -1.44 -11.69 -4.20
N LEU A 88 -1.30 -10.74 -5.12
CA LEU A 88 -0.33 -9.64 -5.02
C LEU A 88 -0.99 -8.38 -4.42
N PRO A 89 -0.22 -7.58 -3.66
CA PRO A 89 -0.71 -6.32 -3.13
C PRO A 89 -0.87 -5.30 -4.26
N LEU A 90 -1.95 -4.53 -4.20
CA LEU A 90 -2.16 -3.37 -5.06
C LEU A 90 -1.82 -2.08 -4.31
N GLU A 91 -2.11 -2.04 -3.02
CA GLU A 91 -1.90 -0.87 -2.17
C GLU A 91 -1.44 -1.27 -0.77
N VAL A 92 -0.56 -0.46 -0.20
CA VAL A 92 -0.17 -0.52 1.21
C VAL A 92 -0.29 0.86 1.82
N ILE A 93 -1.10 0.95 2.86
CA ILE A 93 -1.28 2.14 3.68
C ILE A 93 -0.46 1.96 4.96
N LEU A 94 0.48 2.86 5.17
CA LEU A 94 1.34 2.89 6.35
C LEU A 94 0.89 3.99 7.31
N THR A 95 0.74 3.63 8.57
CA THR A 95 0.52 4.56 9.68
C THR A 95 1.52 4.21 10.77
N PRO A 96 2.22 5.17 11.39
CA PRO A 96 3.09 4.85 12.52
C PRO A 96 2.29 4.17 13.62
N LYS A 97 2.93 3.22 14.29
CA LYS A 97 2.42 2.58 15.50
C LYS A 97 2.87 3.48 16.65
N GLU A 98 1.92 4.18 17.25
CA GLU A 98 2.11 4.88 18.53
C GLU A 98 2.73 3.96 19.58
#